data_AF-A0A6V8ETM5-F1
#
_entry.id   AF-A0A6V8ETM5-F1
#
_cell.length_a   1.000
_cell.length_b   1.000
_cell.length_c   1.000
_cell.angle_alpha   90.00
_cell.angle_beta   90.00
_cell.angle_gamma   90.00
#
_symmetry.space_group_name_H-M   'P 1'
#
loop_
_entity.id
_entity.type
_entity.pdbx_description
1 polymer ?
#
loop_
_entity_poly.entity_id
_entity_poly.type
_entity_poly.pdbx_seq_one_letter_code
_entity_poly.pdbx_strand_id
1 'polypeptide(L)' 'IKLGAIQQFIGDVAWGKLDALIIDFPPGTSDEPLTVSQSLPGIDGVVIVTTPQEVALLD' A
#
# COMPACT_ATOMS: atom_id res chain seq x y z
N ILE A 1 -9.75 10.90 -8.00
CA ILE A 1 -10.67 9.97 -7.30
C ILE A 1 -9.89 8.94 -6.48
N LYS A 2 -9.03 8.10 -7.10
CA LYS A 2 -8.19 7.10 -6.39
C LYS A 2 -7.34 7.65 -5.24
N LEU A 3 -6.58 8.73 -5.46
CA LEU A 3 -5.75 9.35 -4.41
C LEU A 3 -6.57 9.82 -3.20
N GLY A 4 -7.74 10.40 -3.47
CA GLY A 4 -8.68 10.82 -2.42
C GLY A 4 -9.22 9.64 -1.63
N ALA A 5 -9.51 8.52 -2.28
CA ALA A 5 -9.95 7.31 -1.59
C ALA A 5 -8.89 6.75 -0.64
N ILE A 6 -7.60 6.82 -1.01
CA ILE A 6 -6.48 6.42 -0.13
C ILE A 6 -6.38 7.35 1.08
N GLN A 7 -6.46 8.66 0.87
CA GLN A 7 -6.44 9.63 1.97
C GLN A 7 -7.62 9.45 2.92
N GLN A 8 -8.82 9.22 2.38
CA GLN A 8 -10.01 8.94 3.18
C GLN A 8 -9.88 7.61 3.95
N PHE A 9 -9.33 6.57 3.32
CA PHE A 9 -9.09 5.28 3.99
C PHE A 9 -8.12 5.42 5.18
N ILE A 10 -7.07 6.21 5.03
CA ILE A 10 -6.07 6.43 6.07
C ILE A 10 -6.59 7.37 7.18
N GLY A 11 -7.25 8.47 6.81
CA GLY A 11 -7.57 9.56 7.74
C GLY A 11 -9.01 9.59 8.26
N ASP A 12 -9.99 9.14 7.47
CA ASP A 12 -11.41 9.34 7.76
C ASP A 12 -12.10 8.06 8.29
N VAL A 13 -11.37 6.95 8.34
CA VAL A 13 -11.87 5.68 8.89
C VAL A 13 -11.64 5.65 10.40
N ALA A 14 -12.71 5.37 11.15
CA ALA A 14 -12.65 5.21 12.60
C ALA A 14 -12.09 3.82 12.97
N TRP A 15 -10.76 3.66 12.91
CA TRP A 15 -10.06 2.40 13.24
C TRP A 15 -10.15 2.01 14.72
N GLY A 16 -10.36 2.98 15.61
CA GLY A 16 -10.33 2.76 17.06
C GLY A 16 -8.93 2.38 17.55
N LYS A 17 -8.84 1.41 18.46
CA LYS A 17 -7.54 0.85 18.88
C LYS A 17 -7.05 -0.11 17.79
N LEU A 18 -5.95 0.25 17.14
CA LEU A 18 -5.38 -0.49 16.03
C LEU A 18 -4.00 -1.04 16.42
N ASP A 19 -3.89 -2.36 16.52
CA ASP A 19 -2.62 -3.03 16.81
C ASP A 19 -1.76 -3.21 15.54
N ALA A 20 -2.40 -3.32 14.36
CA ALA A 20 -1.74 -3.41 13.06
C ALA A 20 -2.67 -2.95 11.93
N LEU A 21 -2.09 -2.36 10.87
CA LEU A 21 -2.78 -1.99 9.62
C LEU A 21 -2.06 -2.66 8.45
N ILE A 22 -2.79 -3.46 7.67
CA ILE A 22 -2.28 -4.09 6.44
C ILE A 22 -2.97 -3.43 5.26
N ILE A 23 -2.18 -2.98 4.29
CA ILE A 23 -2.65 -2.33 3.07
C ILE A 23 -2.26 -3.22 1.89
N ASP A 24 -3.26 -3.75 1.19
CA ASP A 24 -3.08 -4.54 -0.02
C ASP A 24 -3.31 -3.66 -1.26
N PHE A 25 -2.35 -3.67 -2.17
CA PHE A 25 -2.41 -2.89 -3.39
C PHE A 25 -2.77 -3.82 -4.55
N PRO A 26 -3.68 -3.41 -5.47
CA PRO A 26 -3.88 -4.15 -6.70
C PRO A 26 -2.56 -4.23 -7.50
N PRO A 27 -2.33 -5.31 -8.27
CA PRO A 27 -1.08 -5.48 -9.02
C PRO A 27 -0.90 -4.37 -10.06
N GLY A 28 0.35 -3.95 -10.26
CA GLY A 28 0.74 -2.94 -11.24
C GLY A 28 1.76 -1.94 -10.70
N THR A 29 2.23 -1.05 -11.57
CA THR A 29 3.25 -0.01 -11.28
C THR A 29 2.65 1.35 -10.94
N SER A 30 1.38 1.37 -10.54
CA SER A 30 0.66 2.61 -10.26
C SER A 30 1.17 3.28 -8.98
N ASP A 31 0.90 4.59 -8.82
CA ASP A 31 1.50 5.43 -7.77
C ASP A 31 0.91 5.22 -6.36
N GLU A 32 -0.01 4.28 -6.15
CA GLU A 32 -0.66 4.04 -4.86
C GLU A 32 0.34 3.67 -3.74
N PRO A 33 1.32 2.75 -3.93
CA PRO A 33 2.29 2.42 -2.88
C PRO A 33 3.17 3.62 -2.50
N LEU A 34 3.55 4.45 -3.48
CA LEU A 34 4.31 5.67 -3.24
C LEU A 34 3.49 6.70 -2.47
N THR A 35 2.22 6.87 -2.84
CA THR A 35 1.30 7.79 -2.15
C THR A 35 1.11 7.38 -0.69
N VAL A 36 0.92 6.08 -0.42
CA VAL A 36 0.74 5.57 0.94
C VAL A 36 2.01 5.74 1.77
N SER A 37 3.18 5.42 1.21
CA SER A 37 4.44 5.58 1.94
C SER A 37 4.76 7.05 2.27
N GLN A 38 4.39 7.99 1.40
CA GLN A 38 4.50 9.43 1.68
C GLN A 38 3.46 9.92 2.70
N SER A 39 2.26 9.34 2.70
CA SER A 39 1.18 9.71 3.63
C SER A 39 1.36 9.10 5.02
N LEU A 40 2.05 7.97 5.13
CA LEU A 40 2.34 7.23 6.35
C LEU A 40 3.86 7.12 6.55
N PRO A 41 4.54 8.17 7.03
CA PRO A 41 6.00 8.18 7.16
C PRO A 41 6.55 7.18 8.21
N GLY A 42 5.68 6.56 9.01
CA GLY A 42 6.03 5.61 10.07
C GLY A 42 5.67 4.16 9.78
N ILE A 43 5.53 3.76 8.52
CA ILE A 43 5.30 2.34 8.18
C ILE A 43 6.45 1.46 8.69
N ASP A 44 6.12 0.32 9.31
CA ASP A 44 7.12 -0.62 9.82
C ASP A 44 7.84 -1.39 8.71
N GLY A 45 7.22 -1.52 7.54
CA GLY A 45 7.81 -2.21 6.39
C GLY A 45 6.86 -2.45 5.25
N VAL A 46 7.38 -3.13 4.21
CA VAL A 46 6.65 -3.52 3.01
C VAL A 46 6.93 -4.99 2.72
N VAL A 47 5.91 -5.71 2.28
CA VAL A 47 6.03 -7.09 1.78
C VAL A 47 5.81 -7.06 0.27
N ILE A 48 6.81 -7.51 -0.49
CA ILE A 48 6.73 -7.64 -1.95
C ILE A 48 6.47 -9.11 -2.28
N VAL A 49 5.37 -9.37 -2.97
CA VAL A 49 5.00 -10.71 -3.44
C VAL A 49 5.43 -10.86 -4.89
N THR A 50 6.25 -11.87 -5.18
CA THR A 50 6.72 -12.19 -6.54
C THR A 50 6.66 -13.70 -6.79
N THR A 51 6.70 -14.11 -8.06
CA THR A 51 6.77 -15.52 -8.45
C THR A 51 8.19 -15.87 -8.92
N PRO A 52 8.67 -17.11 -8.71
CA PRO A 52 10.07 -17.47 -8.97
C PRO A 52 10.40 -17.70 -10.46
N GLN A 53 9.45 -17.53 -11.39
CA GLN A 53 9.71 -17.73 -12.82
C GLN A 53 10.52 -16.55 -13.40
N GLU A 54 11.48 -16.82 -14.28
CA GLU A 54 12.33 -15.81 -14.94
C GLU A 54 11.54 -14.66 -15.60
N VAL A 55 10.31 -14.93 -16.05
CA VAL A 55 9.43 -13.92 -16.65
C VAL A 55 9.03 -12.83 -15.65
N ALA A 56 8.97 -13.12 -14.35
CA ALA A 56 8.64 -12.15 -13.30
C ALA A 56 9.83 -11.28 -12.85
N LEU A 57 11.06 -11.58 -13.31
CA LEU A 57 12.27 -10.78 -13.05
C LEU A 57 12.59 -9.78 -14.17
N LEU A 58 11.97 -9.97 -15.35
CA LEU A 58 12.19 -9.14 -16.55
C LEU A 58 11.24 -7.94 -16.64
N ASP A 59 10.19 -7.92 -15.80
CA ASP A 59 9.27 -6.79 -15.61
C ASP A 59 9.53 -6.07 -14.28
#